data_AF-A0A1H8F5S7-F1
#
_entry.id   AF-A0A1H8F5S7-F1
#
_cell.length_a   1.000
_cell.length_b   1.000
_cell.length_c   1.000
_cell.angle_alpha   90.00
_cell.angle_beta   90.00
_cell.angle_gamma   90.00
#
_symmetry.space_group_name_H-M   'P 1'
#
loop_
_entity.id
_entity.type
_entity.pdbx_description
1 polymer ?
#
loop_
_entity_poly.entity_id
_entity_poly.type
_entity_poly.pdbx_seq_one_letter_code
_entity_poly.pdbx_strand_id
1 'polypeptide(L)'
;MTSSTTTSPPISRRADLVGRSLMGFNVLLTLVAFVNGIALTVSAAADDVVVQAWQMFGFAIFAGMWTLVALWPRRIPGIWEFLIAHKLAITIFCLVNISQPDAVLTGAIDGFIMITTVIAYLLCRGWRSWNGFVPRRALAA
;
A
#
# COMPACT_ATOMS: atom_id res chain seq x y z
N MET A 1 17.39 41.00 0.03
CA MET A 1 17.08 39.56 0.01
C MET A 1 15.78 39.37 -0.76
N THR A 2 15.85 38.92 -2.01
CA THR A 2 14.69 38.65 -2.87
C THR A 2 14.20 37.24 -2.63
N SER A 3 13.05 37.09 -1.98
CA SER A 3 12.40 35.80 -1.75
C SER A 3 11.89 35.25 -3.09
N SER A 4 12.63 34.32 -3.69
CA SER A 4 12.16 33.58 -4.86
C SER A 4 11.12 32.56 -4.41
N THR A 5 9.83 32.87 -4.60
CA THR A 5 8.74 31.92 -4.41
C THR A 5 8.87 30.81 -5.46
N THR A 6 9.47 29.67 -5.10
CA THR A 6 9.53 28.50 -5.97
C THR A 6 8.15 27.87 -6.06
N THR A 7 7.38 28.26 -7.08
CA THR A 7 6.08 27.67 -7.38
C THR A 7 6.28 26.21 -7.83
N SER A 8 5.86 25.26 -6.99
CA SER A 8 5.95 23.83 -7.33
C SER A 8 5.17 23.53 -8.60
N PRO A 9 5.71 22.75 -9.55
CA PRO A 9 5.04 22.46 -10.81
C PRO A 9 3.71 21.73 -10.58
N PRO A 10 2.66 22.05 -11.37
CA PRO A 10 1.36 21.42 -11.26
C PRO A 10 1.45 19.91 -11.48
N ILE A 11 0.55 19.15 -10.85
CA ILE A 11 0.54 17.69 -10.97
C ILE A 11 -0.03 17.31 -12.34
N SER A 12 0.66 16.43 -13.06
CA SER A 12 0.14 15.87 -14.31
C SER A 12 -1.10 15.00 -14.03
N ARG A 13 -2.24 15.37 -14.63
CA ARG A 13 -3.48 14.59 -14.53
C ARG A 13 -3.29 13.15 -14.99
N ARG A 14 -2.46 12.91 -16.00
CA ARG A 14 -2.18 11.56 -16.53
C ARG A 14 -1.39 10.73 -15.51
N ALA A 15 -0.36 11.31 -14.91
CA ALA A 15 0.41 10.63 -13.85
C ALA A 15 -0.51 10.24 -12.68
N ASP A 16 -1.39 11.15 -12.27
CA ASP A 16 -2.34 10.87 -11.20
C ASP A 16 -3.32 9.75 -11.54
N LEU A 17 -3.86 9.75 -12.76
CA LEU A 17 -4.75 8.67 -13.21
C LEU A 17 -4.02 7.33 -13.24
N VAL A 18 -2.79 7.27 -13.76
CA VAL A 18 -1.99 6.04 -13.79
C VAL A 18 -1.72 5.53 -12.37
N GLY A 19 -1.28 6.41 -11.46
CA GLY A 19 -1.02 6.03 -10.07
C GLY A 19 -2.26 5.50 -9.37
N ARG A 20 -3.42 6.14 -9.57
CA ARG A 20 -4.70 5.69 -9.00
C ARG A 20 -5.17 4.37 -9.61
N SER A 21 -4.98 4.18 -10.92
CA SER A 21 -5.30 2.91 -11.59
C SER A 21 -4.42 1.75 -11.10
N LEU A 22 -3.13 1.99 -10.83
CA LEU A 22 -2.26 0.98 -10.21
C LEU A 22 -2.77 0.56 -8.83
N MET A 23 -3.28 1.51 -8.03
CA MET A 23 -3.89 1.18 -6.74
C MET A 23 -5.20 0.42 -6.90
N GLY A 24 -6.05 0.80 -7.87
CA GLY A 24 -7.22 0.00 -8.24
C GLY A 24 -6.86 -1.43 -8.67
N PHE A 25 -5.76 -1.60 -9.42
CA PHE A 25 -5.27 -2.92 -9.80
C PHE A 25 -4.82 -3.74 -8.58
N ASN A 26 -4.07 -3.14 -7.64
CA ASN A 26 -3.70 -3.80 -6.39
C ASN A 26 -4.92 -4.20 -5.55
N VAL A 27 -5.99 -3.40 -5.55
CA VAL A 27 -7.27 -3.78 -4.92
C VAL A 27 -7.80 -5.06 -5.53
N LEU A 28 -7.87 -5.16 -6.86
CA LEU A 28 -8.37 -6.36 -7.54
C LEU A 28 -7.55 -7.61 -7.21
N LEU A 29 -6.21 -7.51 -7.26
CA LEU A 29 -5.32 -8.61 -6.89
C LEU A 29 -5.55 -9.07 -5.45
N THR A 30 -5.73 -8.12 -4.54
CA THR A 30 -5.95 -8.41 -3.13
C THR A 30 -7.32 -9.01 -2.86
N LEU A 31 -8.35 -8.60 -3.60
CA LEU A 31 -9.67 -9.22 -3.52
C LEU A 31 -9.65 -10.68 -4.02
N VAL A 32 -8.87 -10.98 -5.06
CA VAL A 32 -8.65 -12.38 -5.48
C VAL A 32 -7.98 -13.17 -4.35
N ALA A 33 -6.94 -12.63 -3.72
CA ALA A 33 -6.30 -13.27 -2.57
C ALA A 33 -7.25 -13.45 -1.37
N PHE A 34 -8.11 -12.47 -1.11
CA PHE A 34 -9.15 -12.55 -0.09
C PHE A 34 -10.13 -13.70 -0.35
N VAL A 35 -10.67 -13.80 -1.57
CA VAL A 35 -11.59 -14.88 -1.96
C VAL A 35 -10.91 -16.24 -1.85
N ASN A 36 -9.66 -16.35 -2.30
CA ASN A 36 -8.87 -17.57 -2.12
C ASN A 36 -8.66 -17.90 -0.63
N GLY A 37 -8.40 -16.88 0.20
CA GLY A 37 -8.26 -17.01 1.65
C GLY A 37 -9.50 -17.58 2.34
N ILE A 38 -10.72 -17.29 1.83
CA ILE A 38 -11.96 -17.91 2.33
C ILE A 38 -11.90 -19.43 2.10
N ALA A 39 -11.55 -19.87 0.89
CA ALA A 39 -11.47 -21.29 0.55
C ALA A 39 -10.41 -22.02 1.39
N LEU A 40 -9.23 -21.39 1.56
CA LEU A 40 -8.16 -21.92 2.40
C LEU A 40 -8.57 -22.01 3.87
N THR A 41 -9.27 -21.01 4.41
CA THR A 41 -9.72 -21.01 5.81
C THR A 41 -10.77 -22.10 6.06
N VAL A 42 -11.72 -22.29 5.14
CA VAL A 42 -12.77 -23.32 5.28
C VAL A 42 -12.20 -24.74 5.20
N SER A 43 -11.11 -24.93 4.46
CA SER A 43 -10.44 -26.23 4.29
C SER A 43 -9.25 -26.45 5.24
N ALA A 44 -8.95 -25.48 6.10
CA ALA A 44 -7.80 -25.54 7.01
C ALA A 44 -8.00 -26.60 8.11
N ALA A 45 -6.90 -27.21 8.53
CA ALA A 45 -6.86 -28.00 9.76
C ALA A 45 -7.11 -27.11 10.99
N ALA A 46 -7.53 -27.71 12.11
CA ALA A 46 -7.86 -26.97 13.33
C ALA A 46 -6.71 -26.10 13.85
N ASP A 47 -5.47 -26.55 13.66
CA ASP A 47 -4.28 -25.82 14.12
C ASP A 47 -3.95 -24.60 13.23
N ASP A 48 -4.41 -24.60 11.98
CA ASP A 48 -4.10 -23.56 10.97
C ASP A 48 -5.25 -22.57 10.76
N VAL A 49 -6.47 -22.92 11.16
CA VAL A 49 -7.69 -22.14 10.83
C VAL A 49 -7.59 -20.69 11.30
N VAL A 50 -6.98 -20.44 12.47
CA VAL A 50 -6.80 -19.09 13.01
C VAL A 50 -5.80 -18.29 12.19
N VAL A 51 -4.71 -18.92 11.75
CA VAL A 51 -3.67 -18.28 10.92
C VAL A 51 -4.25 -17.92 9.55
N GLN A 52 -4.98 -18.85 8.93
CA GLN A 52 -5.63 -18.64 7.64
C GLN A 52 -6.70 -17.55 7.72
N ALA A 53 -7.53 -17.56 8.77
CA ALA A 53 -8.52 -16.50 8.99
C ALA A 53 -7.85 -15.13 9.19
N TRP A 54 -6.77 -15.07 9.98
CA TRP A 54 -6.00 -13.84 10.18
C TRP A 54 -5.45 -13.29 8.86
N GLN A 55 -4.86 -14.16 8.02
CA GLN A 55 -4.34 -13.77 6.71
C GLN A 55 -5.45 -13.29 5.78
N MET A 56 -6.57 -14.00 5.73
CA MET A 56 -7.76 -13.63 4.96
C MET A 56 -8.26 -12.22 5.36
N PHE A 57 -8.47 -11.96 6.65
CA PHE A 57 -8.90 -10.63 7.10
C PHE A 57 -7.85 -9.55 6.81
N GLY A 58 -6.57 -9.89 6.86
CA GLY A 58 -5.48 -9.03 6.42
C GLY A 58 -5.69 -8.55 4.97
N PHE A 59 -6.01 -9.46 4.04
CA PHE A 59 -6.30 -9.07 2.65
C PHE A 59 -7.46 -8.09 2.54
N ALA A 60 -8.54 -8.26 3.31
CA ALA A 60 -9.68 -7.33 3.29
C ALA A 60 -9.26 -5.91 3.75
N ILE A 61 -8.49 -5.81 4.83
CA ILE A 61 -7.98 -4.52 5.34
C ILE A 61 -7.09 -3.85 4.29
N PHE A 62 -6.17 -4.61 3.73
CA PHE A 62 -5.24 -4.10 2.72
C PHE A 62 -5.96 -3.64 1.44
N ALA A 63 -6.96 -4.39 0.95
CA ALA A 63 -7.81 -3.96 -0.15
C ALA A 63 -8.52 -2.63 0.16
N GLY A 64 -9.01 -2.47 1.39
CA GLY A 64 -9.55 -1.20 1.87
C GLY A 64 -8.52 -0.07 1.81
N MET A 65 -7.31 -0.28 2.31
CA MET A 65 -6.25 0.73 2.30
C MET A 65 -5.81 1.13 0.89
N TRP A 66 -5.63 0.18 -0.05
CA TRP A 66 -5.36 0.52 -1.45
C TRP A 66 -6.52 1.27 -2.09
N THR A 67 -7.77 0.94 -1.75
CA THR A 67 -8.96 1.68 -2.20
C THR A 67 -8.91 3.13 -1.71
N LEU A 68 -8.57 3.36 -0.45
CA LEU A 68 -8.45 4.70 0.13
C LEU A 68 -7.41 5.55 -0.62
N VAL A 69 -6.23 5.00 -0.95
CA VAL A 69 -5.22 5.75 -1.71
C VAL A 69 -5.52 5.85 -3.20
N ALA A 70 -6.30 4.92 -3.77
CA ALA A 70 -6.81 5.04 -5.14
C ALA A 70 -7.82 6.18 -5.28
N LEU A 71 -8.70 6.36 -4.29
CA LEU A 71 -9.73 7.41 -4.30
C LEU A 71 -9.21 8.75 -3.80
N TRP A 72 -8.39 8.73 -2.75
CA TRP A 72 -7.91 9.91 -2.04
C TRP A 72 -6.39 9.88 -1.82
N PRO A 73 -5.59 9.89 -2.90
CA PRO A 73 -4.14 9.68 -2.84
C PRO A 73 -3.37 10.70 -1.99
N ARG A 74 -3.98 11.81 -1.58
CA ARG A 74 -3.31 12.92 -0.88
C ARG A 74 -4.08 13.43 0.33
N ARG A 75 -5.10 12.70 0.82
CA ARG A 75 -5.94 13.19 1.94
C ARG A 75 -5.64 12.54 3.28
N ILE A 76 -5.11 11.32 3.28
CA ILE A 76 -4.92 10.56 4.52
C ILE A 76 -3.43 10.33 4.72
N PRO A 77 -2.79 11.03 5.67
CA PRO A 77 -1.36 10.86 5.93
C PRO A 77 -1.07 9.45 6.45
N GLY A 78 0.08 8.91 6.08
CA GLY A 78 0.60 7.65 6.59
C GLY A 78 0.12 6.38 5.88
N ILE A 79 -1.03 6.37 5.20
CA ILE A 79 -1.52 5.13 4.54
C ILE A 79 -0.51 4.61 3.52
N TRP A 80 0.07 5.50 2.70
CA TRP A 80 1.07 5.12 1.72
C TRP A 80 2.30 4.51 2.37
N GLU A 81 2.84 5.19 3.37
CA GLU A 81 4.06 4.78 4.05
C GLU A 81 3.86 3.46 4.79
N PHE A 82 2.71 3.24 5.44
CA PHE A 82 2.37 1.97 6.08
C PHE A 82 2.22 0.82 5.08
N LEU A 83 1.55 1.04 3.94
CA LEU A 83 1.43 0.04 2.88
C LEU A 83 2.81 -0.38 2.34
N ILE A 84 3.65 0.60 2.02
CA ILE A 84 5.00 0.36 1.49
C ILE A 84 5.86 -0.35 2.54
N ALA A 85 5.87 0.14 3.78
CA ALA A 85 6.67 -0.43 4.86
C ALA A 85 6.31 -1.90 5.14
N HIS A 86 5.01 -2.20 5.24
CA HIS A 86 4.57 -3.57 5.48
C HIS A 86 4.94 -4.50 4.31
N LYS A 87 4.68 -4.08 3.07
CA LYS A 87 4.98 -4.93 1.90
C LYS A 87 6.47 -5.14 1.72
N LEU A 88 7.28 -4.11 1.95
CA LEU A 88 8.73 -4.23 2.00
C LEU A 88 9.18 -5.22 3.08
N ALA A 89 8.61 -5.14 4.29
CA ALA A 89 8.95 -6.05 5.39
C ALA A 89 8.65 -7.51 5.04
N ILE A 90 7.48 -7.81 4.46
CA ILE A 90 7.14 -9.17 4.01
C ILE A 90 8.06 -9.63 2.87
N THR A 91 8.33 -8.79 1.88
CA THR A 91 9.26 -9.14 0.79
C THR A 91 10.64 -9.49 1.34
N ILE A 92 11.19 -8.67 2.25
CA ILE A 92 12.49 -8.95 2.89
C ILE A 92 12.41 -10.23 3.71
N PHE A 93 11.35 -10.42 4.50
CA PHE A 93 11.17 -11.62 5.31
C PHE A 93 11.17 -12.90 4.45
N CYS A 94 10.45 -12.90 3.34
CA CYS A 94 10.44 -14.01 2.38
C CYS A 94 11.80 -14.26 1.73
N LEU A 95 12.56 -13.20 1.40
CA LEU A 95 13.91 -13.35 0.86
C LEU A 95 14.89 -13.97 1.87
N VAL A 96 14.80 -13.57 3.14
CA VAL A 96 15.63 -14.14 4.22
C VAL A 96 15.24 -15.60 4.50
N ASN A 97 13.96 -15.95 4.31
CA ASN A 97 13.41 -17.27 4.56
C ASN A 97 13.07 -18.03 3.26
N ILE A 98 13.86 -17.86 2.20
CA ILE A 98 13.52 -18.32 0.84
C ILE A 98 13.34 -19.85 0.73
N SER A 99 13.90 -20.62 1.67
CA SER A 99 13.75 -22.08 1.73
C SER A 99 12.41 -22.54 2.31
N GLN A 100 11.63 -21.63 2.91
CA GLN A 100 10.32 -21.99 3.47
C GLN A 100 9.31 -22.22 2.35
N PRO A 101 8.30 -23.08 2.58
CA PRO A 101 7.16 -23.20 1.69
C PRO A 101 6.55 -21.82 1.41
N ASP A 102 6.13 -21.61 0.17
CA ASP A 102 5.48 -20.38 -0.32
C ASP A 102 6.30 -19.08 -0.25
N ALA A 103 7.52 -19.07 0.32
CA ALA A 103 8.32 -17.87 0.46
C ALA A 103 8.63 -17.19 -0.88
N VAL A 104 8.97 -17.98 -1.90
CA VAL A 104 9.27 -17.46 -3.25
C VAL A 104 8.03 -16.79 -3.86
N LEU A 105 6.88 -17.45 -3.82
CA LEU A 105 5.65 -16.94 -4.43
C LEU A 105 5.12 -15.72 -3.68
N THR A 106 5.02 -15.79 -2.36
CA THR A 106 4.60 -14.67 -1.51
C THR A 106 5.56 -13.49 -1.67
N GLY A 107 6.87 -13.73 -1.59
CA GLY A 107 7.88 -12.70 -1.75
C GLY A 107 7.80 -12.00 -3.11
N ALA A 108 7.60 -12.76 -4.19
CA ALA A 108 7.44 -12.20 -5.54
C ALA A 108 6.16 -11.35 -5.67
N ILE A 109 5.02 -11.83 -5.17
CA ILE A 109 3.74 -11.11 -5.24
C ILE A 109 3.80 -9.83 -4.38
N ASP A 110 4.22 -9.93 -3.13
CA ASP A 110 4.32 -8.78 -2.24
C ASP A 110 5.36 -7.77 -2.73
N GLY A 111 6.47 -8.25 -3.32
CA GLY A 111 7.47 -7.40 -3.94
C GLY A 111 6.92 -6.64 -5.15
N PHE A 112 6.15 -7.31 -6.02
CA PHE A 112 5.48 -6.65 -7.14
C PHE A 112 4.47 -5.59 -6.65
N ILE A 113 3.61 -5.93 -5.70
CA ILE A 113 2.63 -5.00 -5.12
C ILE A 113 3.33 -3.80 -4.44
N MET A 114 4.45 -4.03 -3.78
CA MET A 114 5.28 -2.98 -3.19
C MET A 114 5.81 -2.03 -4.26
N ILE A 115 6.39 -2.56 -5.34
CA ILE A 115 6.93 -1.75 -6.44
C ILE A 115 5.82 -0.93 -7.11
N THR A 116 4.66 -1.53 -7.42
CA THR A 116 3.54 -0.79 -8.01
C THR A 116 3.01 0.29 -7.07
N THR A 117 3.00 0.03 -5.75
CA THR A 117 2.64 1.01 -4.72
C THR A 117 3.64 2.16 -4.64
N VAL A 118 4.94 1.90 -4.73
CA VAL A 118 5.98 2.95 -4.78
C VAL A 118 5.84 3.78 -6.05
N ILE A 119 5.63 3.17 -7.20
CA ILE A 119 5.40 3.90 -8.47
C ILE A 119 4.17 4.81 -8.34
N ALA A 120 3.05 4.28 -7.83
CA ALA A 120 1.85 5.06 -7.62
C ALA A 120 2.05 6.20 -6.60
N TYR A 121 2.77 5.93 -5.50
CA TYR A 121 3.16 6.94 -4.52
C TYR A 121 3.90 8.10 -5.17
N LEU A 122 4.85 7.79 -6.06
CA LEU A 122 5.62 8.81 -6.79
C LEU A 122 4.76 9.59 -7.77
N LEU A 123 3.96 8.89 -8.59
CA LEU A 123 3.08 9.51 -9.60
C LEU A 123 2.00 10.40 -8.98
N CYS A 124 1.39 9.94 -7.88
CA CYS A 124 0.40 10.69 -7.14
C CYS A 124 1.03 11.69 -6.15
N ARG A 125 2.35 11.72 -5.99
CA ARG A 125 3.01 12.53 -4.95
C ARG A 125 2.41 12.29 -3.57
N GLY A 126 2.25 11.02 -3.17
CA GLY A 126 1.56 10.59 -1.95
C GLY A 126 2.10 11.24 -0.67
N TRP A 127 3.39 11.60 -0.64
CA TRP A 127 4.03 12.36 0.45
C TRP A 127 3.33 13.70 0.76
N ARG A 128 2.60 14.29 -0.20
CA ARG A 128 1.85 15.53 0.02
C ARG A 128 0.65 15.36 0.95
N SER A 129 0.24 14.14 1.27
CA SER A 129 -0.79 13.86 2.27
C SER A 129 -0.45 14.41 3.66
N TRP A 130 0.84 14.58 3.95
CA TRP A 130 1.35 15.14 5.21
C TRP A 130 1.25 16.66 5.31
N ASN A 131 1.03 17.38 4.20
CA ASN A 131 1.04 18.85 4.19
C ASN A 131 -0.03 19.48 5.09
N GLY A 132 -1.14 18.78 5.36
CA GLY A 132 -2.20 19.24 6.26
C GLY A 132 -1.96 18.96 7.75
N PHE A 133 -0.89 18.22 8.08
CA PHE A 133 -0.62 17.76 9.45
C PHE A 133 0.22 18.74 10.27
N VAL A 134 0.86 19.74 9.64
CA VAL A 134 1.62 20.78 10.36
C VAL A 134 0.66 21.69 11.13
N PRO A 135 0.71 21.73 12.48
CA PRO A 135 -0.18 22.59 13.26
C PRO A 135 0.08 24.07 12.95
N ARG A 136 -0.97 24.83 12.61
CA ARG A 136 -0.88 26.29 12.35
C ARG A 136 -0.27 27.10 13.50
N ARG A 137 -0.17 26.54 14.71
CA ARG A 137 0.41 27.21 15.88
C ARG A 137 1.94 27.37 15.83
N ALA A 138 2.65 26.63 14.97
CA ALA A 138 4.11 26.73 14.87
C ALA A 138 4.62 27.91 14.01
N LEU A 139 3.72 28.66 13.37
CA LEU A 139 4.07 29.78 12.47
C LEU A 139 3.74 31.17 13.05
N ALA A 140 3.36 31.25 14.32
CA ALA A 140 2.92 32.49 14.98
C ALA A 140 3.76 32.86 16.24
N ALA A 141 4.91 32.21 16.44
CA ALA A 141 5.89 32.55 17.47
C ALA A 141 7.22 32.90 16.79
#